data_AF-A0A922LFW7-F1
#
_entry.id   AF-A0A922LFW7-F1
#
_cell.length_a   1.000
_cell.length_b   1.000
_cell.length_c   1.000
_cell.angle_alpha   90.00
_cell.angle_beta   90.00
_cell.angle_gamma   90.00
#
_symmetry.space_group_name_H-M   'P 1'
#
loop_
_entity.id
_entity.type
_entity.pdbx_description
1 polymer ?
#
loop_
_entity_poly.entity_id
_entity_poly.type
_entity_poly.pdbx_seq_one_letter_code
_entity_poly.pdbx_strand_id
1 'polypeptide(L)'
;MRPQYHYCEGGCNKVSICNGFEIPEKYLQKCLSSEEDVEKVQVKKSDKIDFILFIRSGDYGPHTSLATADTCQLDLDTNRPIAGSITILSAMKYIDYNPGELKRVIIHELGHTFGFDYQLFPYLRHDDGSPRTKRNQHTGEPELSTDANEGLKADRNTIKYVSRTWHTVSGENTYKRVALTLPSVVNFARNHFRCNELDAVDLESDGGVGSKHSHFERRLSIGEAMSATCDIMASVSGLTLSYFKDTGWYNVDISMAKPWDWGRGQGCEFIFKSCGEFIKSQRTLSPWCDELNDANFVHCIPHVNAYGICNLKNLSLPLNPEHIHFDSLPNIVPSELSRFGGSDTYADHCPYLSIITDVHVKSLNSHCGDTNNEKYQYPSIYSPSYGKKSRCFNYGTKYVSEKRDWAFVGCFEVRCSLEFKHLVYFRGEWRECPRDGGIMEIAEDITGRDWIQCPRFHDLCSVKKIRERNERREKEQNLIAQS
;
A
#
# COMPACT_ATOMS: atom_id res chain seq x y z
N MET A 1 32.44 -22.12 -19.30
CA MET A 1 31.20 -22.92 -19.23
C MET A 1 31.27 -23.74 -17.96
N ARG A 2 30.41 -23.47 -16.97
CA ARG A 2 30.28 -24.25 -15.74
C ARG A 2 28.81 -24.64 -15.60
N PRO A 3 28.48 -25.81 -15.05
CA PRO A 3 27.10 -26.25 -15.03
C PRO A 3 26.28 -25.46 -13.99
N GLN A 4 25.16 -24.89 -14.41
CA GLN A 4 24.14 -24.21 -13.58
C GLN A 4 23.19 -25.27 -13.02
N TYR A 5 23.52 -25.81 -11.86
CA TYR A 5 22.73 -26.86 -11.23
C TYR A 5 22.33 -26.42 -9.82
N HIS A 6 21.02 -26.51 -9.55
CA HIS A 6 20.45 -26.33 -8.22
C HIS A 6 20.39 -27.71 -7.59
N TYR A 7 21.14 -27.90 -6.50
CA TYR A 7 21.31 -29.20 -5.87
C TYR A 7 20.39 -29.33 -4.66
N CYS A 8 19.58 -30.38 -4.64
CA CYS A 8 18.71 -30.72 -3.54
C CYS A 8 19.43 -31.72 -2.61
N GLU A 9 20.03 -31.24 -1.51
CA GLU A 9 20.74 -32.09 -0.54
C GLU A 9 19.88 -33.24 0.01
N GLY A 10 18.56 -33.09 0.06
CA GLY A 10 17.60 -34.11 0.52
C GLY A 10 17.09 -35.08 -0.56
N GLY A 11 17.58 -34.98 -1.80
CA GLY A 11 17.04 -35.73 -2.94
C GLY A 11 15.91 -34.99 -3.68
N CYS A 12 15.56 -35.50 -4.86
CA CYS A 12 14.45 -34.95 -5.65
C CYS A 12 13.10 -35.50 -5.20
N ASN A 13 12.19 -34.60 -4.84
CA ASN A 13 10.81 -35.00 -4.54
C ASN A 13 10.14 -35.57 -5.80
N LYS A 14 9.49 -36.74 -5.66
CA LYS A 14 8.70 -37.34 -6.74
C LYS A 14 7.53 -36.45 -7.18
N VAL A 15 6.99 -35.67 -6.25
CA VAL A 15 5.92 -34.71 -6.48
C VAL A 15 6.34 -33.39 -5.85
N SER A 16 6.35 -32.32 -6.64
CA SER A 16 6.66 -30.97 -6.15
C SER A 16 5.37 -30.28 -5.75
N ILE A 17 5.26 -29.90 -4.48
CA ILE A 17 4.09 -29.22 -3.93
C ILE A 17 4.44 -27.79 -3.55
N CYS A 18 3.68 -26.82 -4.05
CA CYS A 18 3.81 -25.40 -3.71
C CYS A 18 2.48 -24.90 -3.18
N ASN A 19 2.42 -24.42 -1.93
CA ASN A 19 1.18 -23.97 -1.28
C ASN A 19 0.00 -24.98 -1.48
N GLY A 20 0.27 -26.28 -1.41
CA GLY A 20 -0.74 -27.34 -1.62
C GLY A 20 -1.16 -27.58 -3.07
N PHE A 21 -0.46 -27.00 -4.06
CA PHE A 21 -0.58 -27.36 -5.47
C PHE A 21 0.48 -28.37 -5.86
N GLU A 22 0.06 -29.49 -6.42
CA GLU A 22 0.96 -30.35 -7.19
C GLU A 22 1.33 -29.64 -8.50
N ILE A 23 2.62 -29.33 -8.66
CA ILE A 23 3.13 -28.66 -9.85
C ILE A 23 3.30 -29.72 -10.95
N PRO A 24 2.59 -29.61 -12.10
CA PRO A 24 2.70 -30.58 -13.18
C PRO A 24 4.14 -30.73 -13.67
N GLU A 25 4.61 -31.97 -13.88
CA GLU A 25 5.98 -32.26 -14.29
C GLU A 25 6.45 -31.46 -15.51
N LYS A 26 5.55 -31.21 -16.48
CA LYS A 26 5.83 -30.40 -17.67
C LYS A 26 6.25 -28.95 -17.39
N TYR A 27 6.10 -28.47 -16.15
CA TYR A 27 6.44 -27.11 -15.72
C TYR A 27 7.59 -27.07 -14.72
N LEU A 28 8.03 -28.21 -14.18
CA LEU A 28 9.13 -28.30 -13.23
C LEU A 28 10.48 -28.05 -13.92
N GLN A 29 11.48 -27.57 -13.19
CA GLN A 29 12.86 -27.59 -13.70
C GLN A 29 13.58 -28.86 -13.28
N LYS A 30 14.79 -29.04 -13.83
CA LYS A 30 15.69 -30.11 -13.45
C LYS A 30 15.94 -30.04 -11.95
N CYS A 31 15.73 -31.16 -11.28
CA CYS A 31 16.19 -31.38 -9.92
C CYS A 31 17.41 -32.29 -9.97
N LEU A 32 18.46 -31.97 -9.20
CA LEU A 32 19.69 -32.74 -9.14
C LEU A 32 20.01 -33.06 -7.68
N SER A 33 20.21 -34.34 -7.37
CA SER A 33 20.52 -34.81 -6.02
C SER A 33 22.00 -35.08 -5.78
N SER A 34 22.80 -35.24 -6.84
CA SER A 34 24.25 -35.41 -6.76
C SER A 34 24.94 -35.07 -8.09
N GLU A 35 26.27 -34.99 -8.12
CA GLU A 35 27.05 -34.81 -9.35
C GLU A 35 26.96 -36.03 -10.31
N GLU A 36 26.57 -37.20 -9.81
CA GLU A 36 26.51 -38.47 -10.56
C GLU A 36 25.11 -38.80 -11.10
N ASP A 37 24.08 -38.03 -10.74
CA ASP A 37 22.71 -38.26 -11.20
C ASP A 37 22.52 -37.89 -12.67
N VAL A 38 22.47 -38.92 -13.53
CA VAL A 38 22.28 -38.80 -14.98
C VAL A 38 20.81 -38.90 -15.40
N GLU A 39 19.87 -39.12 -14.46
CA GLU A 39 18.43 -39.18 -14.77
C GLU A 39 17.86 -37.78 -15.01
N LYS A 40 18.03 -37.36 -16.26
CA LYS A 40 17.52 -36.10 -16.82
C LYS A 40 16.01 -36.19 -17.01
N VAL A 41 15.23 -35.57 -16.13
CA VAL A 41 13.93 -35.05 -16.58
C VAL A 41 14.21 -33.79 -17.41
N GLN A 42 14.25 -33.93 -18.73
CA GLN A 42 14.32 -32.78 -19.64
C GLN A 42 12.96 -32.09 -19.68
N VAL A 43 12.73 -31.15 -18.76
CA VAL A 43 11.63 -30.21 -18.97
C VAL A 43 12.11 -29.15 -19.94
N LYS A 44 11.51 -29.17 -21.13
CA LYS A 44 11.74 -28.17 -22.17
C LYS A 44 11.09 -26.86 -21.70
N LYS A 45 11.90 -25.87 -21.31
CA LYS A 45 11.42 -24.50 -21.12
C LYS A 45 10.65 -24.12 -22.39
N SER A 46 9.37 -23.78 -22.25
CA SER A 46 8.61 -23.27 -23.39
C SER A 46 9.18 -21.90 -23.71
N ASP A 47 9.73 -21.72 -24.92
CA ASP A 47 10.30 -20.44 -25.38
C ASP A 47 9.26 -19.29 -25.42
N LYS A 48 7.99 -19.58 -25.11
CA LYS A 48 6.87 -18.62 -25.14
C LYS A 48 6.30 -18.28 -23.75
N ILE A 49 6.78 -18.90 -22.67
CA ILE A 49 6.21 -18.73 -21.32
C ILE A 49 7.29 -18.25 -20.36
N ASP A 50 7.12 -17.04 -19.85
CA ASP A 50 8.05 -16.43 -18.87
C ASP A 50 7.64 -16.69 -17.42
N PHE A 51 6.36 -16.96 -17.16
CA PHE A 51 5.84 -17.17 -15.82
C PHE A 51 4.56 -18.03 -15.85
N ILE A 52 4.43 -18.94 -14.89
CA ILE A 52 3.23 -19.78 -14.71
C ILE A 52 2.60 -19.48 -13.36
N LEU A 53 1.32 -19.16 -13.36
CA LEU A 53 0.57 -18.87 -12.15
C LEU A 53 -0.48 -19.96 -11.90
N PHE A 54 -0.39 -20.63 -10.77
CA PHE A 54 -1.39 -21.59 -10.31
C PHE A 54 -2.40 -20.87 -9.41
N ILE A 55 -3.68 -20.91 -9.77
CA ILE A 55 -4.75 -20.28 -9.00
C ILE A 55 -5.73 -21.34 -8.53
N ARG A 56 -6.10 -21.28 -7.24
CA ARG A 56 -7.21 -22.06 -6.68
C ARG A 56 -8.04 -21.18 -5.76
N SER A 57 -9.31 -21.51 -5.65
CA SER A 57 -10.17 -21.07 -4.57
C SER A 57 -10.29 -22.21 -3.57
N GLY A 58 -10.21 -21.93 -2.28
CA GLY A 58 -10.35 -22.95 -1.24
C GLY A 58 -10.88 -22.39 0.06
N ASP A 59 -11.55 -23.24 0.84
CA ASP A 59 -12.05 -22.95 2.19
C ASP A 59 -11.08 -23.44 3.28
N TYR A 60 -9.87 -23.85 2.90
CA TYR A 60 -8.88 -24.43 3.79
C TYR A 60 -7.94 -23.35 4.34
N GLY A 61 -8.17 -22.93 5.58
CA GLY A 61 -7.30 -22.01 6.32
C GLY A 61 -8.01 -21.37 7.51
N PRO A 62 -7.28 -20.74 8.46
CA PRO A 62 -7.93 -19.91 9.46
C PRO A 62 -8.75 -18.82 8.74
N HIS A 63 -10.01 -18.65 9.13
CA HIS A 63 -11.01 -17.74 8.50
C HIS A 63 -10.61 -16.25 8.43
N THR A 64 -9.37 -15.90 8.74
CA THR A 64 -8.85 -14.54 8.87
C THR A 64 -8.05 -14.07 7.65
N SER A 65 -7.49 -14.96 6.83
CA SER A 65 -6.67 -14.55 5.66
C SER A 65 -7.52 -14.33 4.41
N LEU A 66 -7.19 -13.29 3.62
CA LEU A 66 -7.90 -12.95 2.38
C LEU A 66 -7.48 -13.85 1.22
N ALA A 67 -6.17 -14.03 1.06
CA ALA A 67 -5.54 -14.95 0.12
C ALA A 67 -4.15 -15.31 0.66
N THR A 68 -3.47 -16.26 0.01
CA THR A 68 -2.05 -16.55 0.23
C THR A 68 -1.36 -16.79 -1.10
N ALA A 69 -0.09 -16.45 -1.18
CA ALA A 69 0.72 -16.68 -2.35
C ALA A 69 2.11 -17.19 -2.00
N ASP A 70 2.72 -17.85 -2.97
CA ASP A 70 4.10 -18.31 -2.85
C ASP A 70 4.79 -18.34 -4.22
N THR A 71 6.10 -18.17 -4.21
CA THR A 71 6.95 -18.44 -5.36
C THR A 71 7.30 -19.93 -5.37
N CYS A 72 6.76 -20.65 -6.34
CA CYS A 72 6.93 -22.09 -6.44
C CYS A 72 8.27 -22.49 -7.02
N GLN A 73 8.84 -21.65 -7.89
CA GLN A 73 10.05 -22.01 -8.62
C GLN A 73 10.80 -20.79 -9.15
N LEU A 74 12.13 -20.86 -9.03
CA LEU A 74 13.07 -19.91 -9.58
C LEU A 74 13.78 -20.50 -10.80
N ASP A 75 14.12 -19.66 -11.77
CA ASP A 75 14.94 -20.03 -12.91
C ASP A 75 16.38 -20.36 -12.47
N LEU A 76 16.91 -21.52 -12.88
CA LEU A 76 18.25 -21.99 -12.48
C LEU A 76 19.38 -21.00 -12.75
N ASP A 77 19.26 -20.21 -13.83
CA ASP A 77 20.35 -19.37 -14.31
C ASP A 77 20.30 -17.98 -13.67
N THR A 78 19.08 -17.44 -13.58
CA THR A 78 18.82 -16.05 -13.18
C THR A 78 18.26 -15.93 -11.76
N ASN A 79 17.89 -17.04 -11.11
CA ASN A 79 17.09 -17.07 -9.88
C ASN A 79 15.80 -16.24 -9.95
N ARG A 80 15.31 -15.90 -11.14
CA ARG A 80 14.06 -15.16 -11.32
C ARG A 80 12.87 -16.09 -11.03
N PRO A 81 11.84 -15.65 -10.30
CA PRO A 81 10.57 -16.38 -10.20
C PRO A 81 9.97 -16.69 -11.57
N ILE A 82 9.67 -17.96 -11.82
CA ILE A 82 9.08 -18.46 -13.08
C ILE A 82 7.80 -19.26 -12.86
N ALA A 83 7.53 -19.64 -11.61
CA ALA A 83 6.24 -20.20 -11.24
C ALA A 83 5.85 -19.69 -9.85
N GLY A 84 4.56 -19.40 -9.67
CA GLY A 84 3.99 -19.02 -8.40
C GLY A 84 2.57 -19.54 -8.24
N SER A 85 2.06 -19.48 -7.02
CA SER A 85 0.71 -19.93 -6.71
C SER A 85 -0.04 -18.89 -5.91
N ILE A 86 -1.35 -18.81 -6.11
CA ILE A 86 -2.28 -18.00 -5.32
C ILE A 86 -3.44 -18.89 -4.89
N THR A 87 -3.69 -18.94 -3.59
CA THR A 87 -4.90 -19.51 -2.99
C THR A 87 -5.82 -18.38 -2.55
N ILE A 88 -6.97 -18.24 -3.20
CA ILE A 88 -8.01 -17.28 -2.82
C ILE A 88 -8.85 -17.90 -1.70
N LEU A 89 -8.90 -17.24 -0.55
CA LEU A 89 -9.58 -17.70 0.67
C LEU A 89 -10.82 -16.83 0.91
N SER A 90 -10.89 -16.13 2.06
CA SER A 90 -12.05 -15.31 2.42
C SER A 90 -12.29 -14.12 1.49
N ALA A 91 -11.30 -13.72 0.68
CA ALA A 91 -11.49 -12.71 -0.37
C ALA A 91 -12.52 -13.15 -1.43
N MET A 92 -12.86 -14.44 -1.48
CA MET A 92 -13.81 -14.94 -2.47
C MET A 92 -15.19 -14.29 -2.33
N LYS A 93 -15.55 -13.83 -1.11
CA LYS A 93 -16.78 -13.08 -0.82
C LYS A 93 -16.93 -11.77 -1.62
N TYR A 94 -15.83 -11.24 -2.16
CA TYR A 94 -15.82 -9.98 -2.88
C TYR A 94 -16.15 -10.12 -4.37
N ILE A 95 -16.19 -11.33 -4.95
CA ILE A 95 -16.34 -11.49 -6.41
C ILE A 95 -17.59 -10.83 -6.98
N ASP A 96 -18.73 -11.02 -6.32
CA ASP A 96 -20.01 -10.53 -6.82
C ASP A 96 -20.29 -9.09 -6.38
N TYR A 97 -19.87 -8.73 -5.16
CA TYR A 97 -20.27 -7.46 -4.52
C TYR A 97 -19.20 -6.37 -4.63
N ASN A 98 -17.91 -6.73 -4.64
CA ASN A 98 -16.82 -5.77 -4.72
C ASN A 98 -15.58 -6.34 -5.45
N PRO A 99 -15.67 -6.60 -6.76
CA PRO A 99 -14.56 -7.17 -7.54
C PRO A 99 -13.31 -6.30 -7.55
N GLY A 100 -13.44 -5.01 -7.21
CA GLY A 100 -12.30 -4.10 -7.02
C GLY A 100 -11.40 -4.53 -5.85
N GLU A 101 -11.99 -4.95 -4.73
CA GLU A 101 -11.24 -5.44 -3.56
C GLU A 101 -10.54 -6.76 -3.87
N LEU A 102 -11.26 -7.72 -4.47
CA LEU A 102 -10.64 -8.98 -4.90
C LEU A 102 -9.44 -8.75 -5.83
N LYS A 103 -9.58 -7.81 -6.78
CA LYS A 103 -8.48 -7.45 -7.67
C LYS A 103 -7.26 -6.91 -6.91
N ARG A 104 -7.44 -6.14 -5.85
CA ARG A 104 -6.33 -5.57 -5.04
C ARG A 104 -5.60 -6.66 -4.28
N VAL A 105 -6.36 -7.56 -3.64
CA VAL A 105 -5.80 -8.74 -2.98
C VAL A 105 -4.98 -9.55 -3.97
N ILE A 106 -5.52 -9.87 -5.15
CA ILE A 106 -4.78 -10.62 -6.17
C ILE A 106 -3.51 -9.88 -6.63
N ILE A 107 -3.55 -8.56 -6.77
CA ILE A 107 -2.37 -7.77 -7.15
C ILE A 107 -1.28 -7.83 -6.06
N HIS A 108 -1.66 -7.78 -4.78
CA HIS A 108 -0.76 -7.95 -3.65
C HIS A 108 -0.10 -9.34 -3.68
N GLU A 109 -0.92 -10.39 -3.79
CA GLU A 109 -0.45 -11.77 -3.89
C GLU A 109 0.47 -12.00 -5.10
N LEU A 110 0.18 -11.37 -6.24
CA LEU A 110 1.07 -11.40 -7.39
C LEU A 110 2.47 -10.85 -7.06
N GLY A 111 2.55 -9.82 -6.21
CA GLY A 111 3.82 -9.28 -5.74
C GLY A 111 4.70 -10.32 -5.05
N HIS A 112 4.10 -11.15 -4.19
CA HIS A 112 4.80 -12.28 -3.57
C HIS A 112 5.21 -13.34 -4.60
N THR A 113 4.33 -13.69 -5.56
CA THR A 113 4.68 -14.66 -6.61
C THR A 113 5.80 -14.17 -7.54
N PHE A 114 5.99 -12.85 -7.64
CA PHE A 114 7.08 -12.22 -8.38
C PHE A 114 8.33 -11.98 -7.54
N GLY A 115 8.28 -12.36 -6.26
CA GLY A 115 9.43 -12.53 -5.40
C GLY A 115 9.64 -11.47 -4.34
N PHE A 116 8.63 -10.66 -4.03
CA PHE A 116 8.63 -9.87 -2.79
C PHE A 116 8.46 -10.80 -1.59
N ASP A 117 9.54 -11.40 -1.13
CA ASP A 117 9.56 -12.28 0.03
C ASP A 117 10.95 -12.29 0.68
N TYR A 118 10.98 -12.31 2.02
CA TYR A 118 12.22 -12.35 2.78
C TYR A 118 13.15 -13.52 2.40
N GLN A 119 12.60 -14.69 2.07
CA GLN A 119 13.37 -15.87 1.65
C GLN A 119 14.01 -15.67 0.27
N LEU A 120 13.50 -14.75 -0.54
CA LEU A 120 13.98 -14.48 -1.90
C LEU A 120 14.95 -13.31 -1.99
N PHE A 121 15.05 -12.47 -0.95
CA PHE A 121 16.04 -11.40 -0.89
C PHE A 121 17.50 -11.86 -1.11
N PRO A 122 17.96 -13.04 -0.64
CA PRO A 122 19.30 -13.52 -0.93
C PRO A 122 19.53 -13.76 -2.43
N TYR A 123 18.47 -14.05 -3.18
CA TYR A 123 18.53 -14.41 -4.59
C TYR A 123 18.52 -13.22 -5.55
N LEU A 124 18.28 -12.00 -5.06
CA LEU A 124 18.26 -10.79 -5.88
C LEU A 124 19.58 -10.56 -6.61
N ARG A 125 19.49 -9.82 -7.71
CA ARG A 125 20.60 -9.52 -8.62
C ARG A 125 20.72 -8.03 -8.87
N HIS A 126 21.90 -7.62 -9.32
CA HIS A 126 22.13 -6.31 -9.90
C HIS A 126 21.58 -6.27 -11.34
N ASP A 127 21.46 -5.06 -11.90
CA ASP A 127 20.93 -4.85 -13.26
C ASP A 127 21.76 -5.54 -14.36
N ASP A 128 23.05 -5.83 -14.08
CA ASP A 128 23.93 -6.59 -14.96
C ASP A 128 23.77 -8.12 -14.84
N GLY A 129 22.85 -8.57 -13.98
CA GLY A 129 22.58 -9.97 -13.70
C GLY A 129 23.53 -10.62 -12.68
N SER A 130 24.50 -9.89 -12.13
CA SER A 130 25.36 -10.42 -11.07
C SER A 130 24.59 -10.59 -9.74
N PRO A 131 24.88 -11.64 -8.95
CA PRO A 131 24.17 -11.88 -7.70
C PRO A 131 24.53 -10.85 -6.62
N ARG A 132 23.53 -10.31 -5.92
CA ARG A 132 23.74 -9.36 -4.82
C ARG A 132 24.32 -10.02 -3.57
N THR A 133 23.84 -11.22 -3.26
CA THR A 133 24.45 -12.08 -2.23
C THR A 133 25.42 -13.03 -2.92
N LYS A 134 26.65 -13.15 -2.42
CA LYS A 134 27.64 -14.07 -2.97
C LYS A 134 27.05 -15.48 -3.12
N ARG A 135 27.43 -16.20 -4.18
CA ARG A 135 27.00 -17.59 -4.39
C ARG A 135 28.10 -18.57 -4.03
N ASN A 136 27.72 -19.73 -3.48
CA ASN A 136 28.61 -20.87 -3.34
C ASN A 136 28.98 -21.36 -4.75
N GLN A 137 30.27 -21.58 -4.99
CA GLN A 137 30.76 -21.94 -6.33
C GLN A 137 30.37 -23.33 -6.81
N HIS A 138 30.01 -24.23 -5.88
CA HIS A 138 29.61 -25.60 -6.18
C HIS A 138 28.10 -25.73 -6.31
N THR A 139 27.34 -25.18 -5.36
CA THR A 139 25.89 -25.36 -5.32
C THR A 139 25.11 -24.28 -6.07
N GLY A 140 25.71 -23.11 -6.32
CA GLY A 140 25.00 -21.95 -6.90
C GLY A 140 24.08 -21.21 -5.93
N GLU A 141 23.95 -21.70 -4.69
CA GLU A 141 23.12 -21.11 -3.63
C GLU A 141 23.71 -19.83 -3.04
N PRO A 142 22.89 -18.92 -2.50
CA PRO A 142 23.35 -17.81 -1.68
C PRO A 142 24.24 -18.31 -0.52
N GLU A 143 25.47 -17.82 -0.48
CA GLU A 143 26.46 -18.11 0.54
C GLU A 143 26.76 -16.82 1.30
N LEU A 144 26.30 -16.78 2.55
CA LEU A 144 26.57 -15.69 3.47
C LEU A 144 27.06 -16.29 4.79
N SER A 145 28.19 -15.80 5.30
CA SER A 145 28.62 -16.21 6.64
C SER A 145 27.62 -15.67 7.66
N THR A 146 27.37 -16.45 8.73
CA THR A 146 26.38 -16.13 9.77
C THR A 146 26.56 -14.73 10.37
N ASP A 147 27.80 -14.25 10.44
CA ASP A 147 28.15 -12.95 11.03
C ASP A 147 28.17 -11.79 10.02
N ALA A 148 28.12 -12.05 8.71
CA ALA A 148 28.28 -11.01 7.69
C ALA A 148 27.18 -9.94 7.76
N ASN A 149 25.95 -10.34 8.09
CA ASN A 149 24.81 -9.43 8.21
C ASN A 149 23.97 -9.72 9.47
N GLU A 150 24.63 -9.93 10.61
CA GLU A 150 23.95 -10.11 11.91
C GLU A 150 22.86 -11.22 11.87
N GLY A 151 23.12 -12.32 11.15
CA GLY A 151 22.18 -13.43 10.99
C GLY A 151 21.07 -13.24 9.95
N LEU A 152 20.99 -12.10 9.25
CA LEU A 152 20.09 -11.94 8.10
C LEU A 152 20.54 -12.81 6.92
N LYS A 153 19.59 -13.30 6.12
CA LYS A 153 19.88 -14.27 5.05
C LYS A 153 20.49 -13.67 3.77
N ALA A 154 20.43 -12.35 3.61
CA ALA A 154 20.89 -11.65 2.41
C ALA A 154 21.97 -10.61 2.75
N ASP A 155 22.75 -10.20 1.75
CA ASP A 155 23.84 -9.24 1.92
C ASP A 155 23.34 -7.84 2.36
N ARG A 156 24.22 -7.05 2.99
CA ARG A 156 23.97 -5.67 3.45
C ARG A 156 23.55 -4.73 2.32
N ASN A 157 23.91 -5.04 1.07
CA ASN A 157 23.47 -4.31 -0.12
C ASN A 157 21.99 -4.56 -0.52
N THR A 158 21.31 -5.47 0.20
CA THR A 158 19.90 -5.83 -0.01
C THR A 158 19.05 -5.53 1.21
N ILE A 159 19.46 -5.99 2.39
CA ILE A 159 18.81 -5.72 3.67
C ILE A 159 19.83 -5.48 4.77
N LYS A 160 19.45 -4.74 5.81
CA LYS A 160 20.25 -4.59 7.03
C LYS A 160 19.36 -4.32 8.23
N TYR A 161 19.94 -4.44 9.43
CA TYR A 161 19.33 -3.81 10.60
C TYR A 161 19.53 -2.30 10.56
N VAL A 162 18.49 -1.57 10.96
CA VAL A 162 18.51 -0.13 11.23
C VAL A 162 17.98 0.13 12.63
N SER A 163 18.55 1.14 13.28
CA SER A 163 18.08 1.61 14.58
C SER A 163 17.05 2.71 14.39
N ARG A 164 15.97 2.65 15.16
CA ARG A 164 14.93 3.69 15.25
C ARG A 164 14.83 4.10 16.71
N THR A 165 15.20 5.34 17.01
CA THR A 165 15.11 5.89 18.36
C THR A 165 13.80 6.65 18.49
N TRP A 166 12.93 6.16 19.36
CA TRP A 166 11.59 6.70 19.57
C TRP A 166 11.44 7.18 21.00
N HIS A 167 10.81 8.34 21.15
CA HIS A 167 10.40 8.88 22.43
C HIS A 167 8.92 8.58 22.64
N THR A 168 8.64 7.56 23.44
CA THR A 168 7.27 7.25 23.86
C THR A 168 7.03 7.80 25.27
N VAL A 169 5.81 7.64 25.78
CA VAL A 169 5.49 7.99 27.18
C VAL A 169 6.37 7.20 28.17
N SER A 170 6.83 6.01 27.77
CA SER A 170 7.70 5.15 28.57
C SER A 170 9.18 5.56 28.52
N GLY A 171 9.53 6.62 27.77
CA GLY A 171 10.89 7.13 27.64
C GLY A 171 11.45 6.97 26.22
N GLU A 172 12.73 7.31 26.09
CA GLU A 172 13.49 7.14 24.85
C GLU A 172 14.00 5.70 24.74
N ASN A 173 13.61 5.00 23.67
CA ASN A 173 14.01 3.63 23.41
C ASN A 173 14.49 3.49 21.97
N THR A 174 15.48 2.62 21.76
CA THR A 174 16.00 2.34 20.41
C THR A 174 15.64 0.93 19.99
N TYR A 175 14.92 0.82 18.87
CA TYR A 175 14.42 -0.42 18.31
C TYR A 175 15.24 -0.81 17.07
N LYS A 176 15.55 -2.09 16.95
CA LYS A 176 16.15 -2.65 15.72
C LYS A 176 15.04 -3.09 14.78
N ARG A 177 15.06 -2.57 13.55
CA ARG A 177 14.17 -2.97 12.45
C ARG A 177 15.00 -3.55 11.30
N VAL A 178 14.43 -4.44 10.49
CA VAL A 178 15.06 -4.89 9.24
C VAL A 178 14.58 -3.95 8.13
N ALA A 179 15.49 -3.51 7.26
CA ALA A 179 15.18 -2.54 6.22
C ALA A 179 15.89 -2.86 4.90
N LEU A 180 15.25 -2.52 3.78
CA LEU A 180 15.76 -2.66 2.41
C LEU A 180 16.76 -1.56 2.08
N THR A 181 17.94 -1.93 1.59
CA THR A 181 19.01 -1.02 1.15
C THR A 181 19.07 -0.86 -0.36
N LEU A 182 18.06 -1.37 -1.07
CA LEU A 182 17.99 -1.38 -2.53
C LEU A 182 18.00 0.06 -3.11
N PRO A 183 18.88 0.38 -4.10
CA PRO A 183 19.13 1.76 -4.49
C PRO A 183 17.92 2.55 -5.03
N SER A 184 17.14 1.96 -5.93
CA SER A 184 15.93 2.58 -6.47
C SER A 184 14.86 2.73 -5.39
N VAL A 185 14.70 1.73 -4.51
CA VAL A 185 13.77 1.77 -3.36
C VAL A 185 14.11 2.95 -2.43
N VAL A 186 15.36 3.05 -1.99
CA VAL A 186 15.82 4.13 -1.12
C VAL A 186 15.69 5.48 -1.82
N ASN A 187 16.10 5.59 -3.09
CA ASN A 187 15.99 6.85 -3.84
C ASN A 187 14.52 7.28 -4.03
N PHE A 188 13.61 6.35 -4.30
CA PHE A 188 12.18 6.67 -4.36
C PHE A 188 11.69 7.19 -3.01
N ALA A 189 11.97 6.48 -1.93
CA ALA A 189 11.53 6.84 -0.58
C ALA A 189 12.10 8.20 -0.12
N ARG A 190 13.39 8.48 -0.37
CA ARG A 190 14.01 9.80 -0.11
C ARG A 190 13.23 10.93 -0.76
N ASN A 191 12.92 10.77 -2.04
CA ASN A 191 12.22 11.78 -2.83
C ASN A 191 10.74 11.91 -2.43
N HIS A 192 10.08 10.78 -2.16
CA HIS A 192 8.67 10.73 -1.79
C HIS A 192 8.42 11.35 -0.42
N PHE A 193 9.16 10.92 0.60
CA PHE A 193 9.03 11.44 1.97
C PHE A 193 9.75 12.78 2.18
N ARG A 194 10.65 13.20 1.27
CA ARG A 194 11.55 14.35 1.43
C ARG A 194 12.54 14.18 2.59
N CYS A 195 13.14 13.00 2.68
CA CYS A 195 14.18 12.70 3.66
C CYS A 195 15.47 12.25 2.97
N ASN A 196 16.46 13.13 2.84
CA ASN A 196 17.72 12.80 2.18
C ASN A 196 18.61 11.86 3.00
N GLU A 197 18.45 11.85 4.31
CA GLU A 197 19.25 11.04 5.25
C GLU A 197 18.84 9.56 5.26
N LEU A 198 17.66 9.23 4.73
CA LEU A 198 17.14 7.87 4.69
C LEU A 198 18.11 6.94 3.96
N ASP A 199 18.58 5.89 4.60
CA ASP A 199 19.59 4.97 4.06
C ASP A 199 19.05 3.56 3.79
N ALA A 200 17.88 3.23 4.33
CA ALA A 200 17.14 2.01 4.07
C ALA A 200 15.64 2.22 4.35
N VAL A 201 14.77 1.45 3.69
CA VAL A 201 13.32 1.48 3.88
C VAL A 201 12.88 0.32 4.75
N ASP A 202 12.20 0.62 5.86
CA ASP A 202 11.81 -0.38 6.86
C ASP A 202 10.87 -1.44 6.26
N LEU A 203 11.10 -2.69 6.64
CA LEU A 203 10.21 -3.80 6.38
C LEU A 203 9.34 -4.06 7.60
N GLU A 204 8.16 -4.63 7.36
CA GLU A 204 7.22 -5.02 8.39
C GLU A 204 7.90 -5.86 9.47
N SER A 205 7.63 -5.51 10.72
CA SER A 205 8.32 -6.06 11.88
C SER A 205 7.40 -6.82 12.82
N ASP A 206 6.09 -6.60 12.70
CA ASP A 206 5.02 -7.28 13.40
C ASP A 206 4.43 -8.46 12.60
N GLY A 207 3.61 -9.25 13.28
CA GLY A 207 3.00 -10.46 12.76
C GLY A 207 3.92 -11.69 12.77
N GLY A 208 3.50 -12.72 12.03
CA GLY A 208 4.21 -14.00 11.95
C GLY A 208 5.17 -14.08 10.77
N VAL A 209 5.66 -15.30 10.49
CA VAL A 209 6.56 -15.59 9.35
C VAL A 209 5.96 -15.17 8.01
N GLY A 210 4.62 -15.17 7.87
CA GLY A 210 3.93 -14.73 6.65
C GLY A 210 3.76 -13.22 6.50
N SER A 211 4.06 -12.41 7.52
CA SER A 211 3.94 -10.95 7.46
C SER A 211 5.30 -10.27 7.60
N LYS A 212 6.05 -10.69 8.61
CA LYS A 212 7.32 -10.08 9.02
C LYS A 212 8.36 -10.20 7.92
N HIS A 213 8.96 -9.07 7.56
CA HIS A 213 9.99 -8.90 6.53
C HIS A 213 9.58 -9.17 5.08
N SER A 214 8.36 -9.66 4.83
CA SER A 214 7.83 -9.86 3.46
C SER A 214 6.87 -8.75 3.02
N HIS A 215 6.80 -7.64 3.76
CA HIS A 215 6.03 -6.44 3.41
C HIS A 215 6.84 -5.18 3.72
N PHE A 216 6.49 -4.05 3.08
CA PHE A 216 6.93 -2.76 3.57
C PHE A 216 6.31 -2.47 4.94
N GLU A 217 7.06 -1.81 5.82
CA GLU A 217 6.59 -1.39 7.14
C GLU A 217 5.25 -0.65 7.01
N ARG A 218 4.19 -1.21 7.60
CA ARG A 218 2.82 -0.71 7.44
C ARG A 218 2.71 0.75 7.84
N ARG A 219 3.38 1.18 8.91
CA ARG A 219 3.40 2.58 9.36
C ARG A 219 3.84 3.55 8.24
N LEU A 220 4.76 3.12 7.37
CA LEU A 220 5.30 3.91 6.27
C LEU A 220 4.59 3.67 4.93
N SER A 221 3.70 2.67 4.85
CA SER A 221 3.18 2.13 3.60
C SER A 221 1.65 2.03 3.53
N ILE A 222 0.90 2.78 4.35
CA ILE A 222 -0.57 2.83 4.25
C ILE A 222 -0.99 3.23 2.82
N GLY A 223 -1.87 2.47 2.21
CA GLY A 223 -2.33 2.61 0.83
C GLY A 223 -1.36 2.08 -0.24
N GLU A 224 -0.31 1.36 0.13
CA GLU A 224 0.67 0.74 -0.78
C GLU A 224 0.33 -0.75 -1.02
N ALA A 225 0.54 -1.24 -2.24
CA ALA A 225 0.17 -2.60 -2.64
C ALA A 225 0.87 -3.70 -1.84
N MET A 226 2.11 -3.50 -1.40
CA MET A 226 2.91 -4.47 -0.63
C MET A 226 3.03 -4.08 0.85
N SER A 227 2.04 -3.34 1.37
CA SER A 227 1.85 -3.15 2.81
C SER A 227 1.26 -4.41 3.45
N ALA A 228 1.54 -4.66 4.73
CA ALA A 228 1.10 -5.87 5.44
C ALA A 228 -0.44 -6.00 5.60
N THR A 229 -1.16 -4.89 5.40
CA THR A 229 -2.63 -4.85 5.39
C THR A 229 -3.11 -4.35 4.03
N CYS A 230 -4.02 -5.08 3.39
CA CYS A 230 -4.61 -4.66 2.12
C CYS A 230 -5.65 -3.54 2.34
N ASP A 231 -5.33 -2.34 1.84
CA ASP A 231 -6.25 -1.19 1.89
C ASP A 231 -7.21 -1.12 0.71
N ILE A 232 -8.36 -0.49 0.98
CA ILE A 232 -9.23 0.04 -0.05
C ILE A 232 -8.42 1.04 -0.87
N MET A 233 -8.26 0.75 -2.16
CA MET A 233 -7.41 1.52 -3.11
C MET A 233 -5.90 1.38 -2.93
N ALA A 234 -5.42 0.25 -2.42
CA ALA A 234 -3.98 -0.07 -2.44
C ALA A 234 -3.35 0.22 -3.82
N SER A 235 -2.27 0.98 -3.81
CA SER A 235 -1.61 1.53 -4.98
C SER A 235 -0.34 0.74 -5.29
N VAL A 236 -0.22 0.24 -6.51
CA VAL A 236 1.08 -0.23 -7.03
C VAL A 236 1.90 1.02 -7.31
N SER A 237 2.55 1.50 -6.26
CA SER A 237 3.22 2.79 -6.24
C SER A 237 4.60 2.70 -6.88
N GLY A 238 5.28 3.85 -7.00
CA GLY A 238 6.68 3.86 -7.38
C GLY A 238 7.58 3.12 -6.37
N LEU A 239 7.14 2.90 -5.13
CA LEU A 239 7.90 2.12 -4.13
C LEU A 239 7.96 0.64 -4.53
N THR A 240 6.79 0.00 -4.74
CA THR A 240 6.72 -1.38 -5.23
C THR A 240 7.42 -1.56 -6.57
N LEU A 241 7.23 -0.65 -7.53
CA LEU A 241 7.90 -0.74 -8.82
C LEU A 241 9.42 -0.59 -8.70
N SER A 242 9.90 0.26 -7.79
CA SER A 242 11.34 0.40 -7.52
C SER A 242 11.94 -0.85 -6.90
N TYR A 243 11.19 -1.55 -6.03
CA TYR A 243 11.60 -2.86 -5.52
C TYR A 243 11.78 -3.84 -6.68
N PHE A 244 10.75 -4.01 -7.52
CA PHE A 244 10.83 -4.96 -8.64
C PHE A 244 11.93 -4.61 -9.64
N LYS A 245 12.23 -3.33 -9.82
CA LYS A 245 13.39 -2.89 -10.62
C LYS A 245 14.70 -3.38 -9.99
N ASP A 246 14.88 -3.14 -8.69
CA ASP A 246 16.12 -3.49 -8.00
C ASP A 246 16.32 -5.00 -7.78
N THR A 247 15.31 -5.84 -8.03
CA THR A 247 15.46 -7.31 -8.01
C THR A 247 16.46 -7.82 -9.05
N GLY A 248 16.68 -7.07 -10.13
CA GLY A 248 17.47 -7.50 -11.29
C GLY A 248 16.76 -8.54 -12.16
N TRP A 249 15.49 -8.86 -11.88
CA TRP A 249 14.72 -9.86 -12.62
C TRP A 249 13.82 -9.28 -13.71
N TYR A 250 13.42 -8.01 -13.56
CA TYR A 250 12.42 -7.38 -14.40
C TYR A 250 12.92 -6.05 -14.95
N ASN A 251 12.57 -5.76 -16.21
CA ASN A 251 12.65 -4.40 -16.73
C ASN A 251 11.33 -3.69 -16.40
N VAL A 252 11.37 -2.71 -15.49
CA VAL A 252 10.18 -2.07 -14.93
C VAL A 252 9.98 -0.69 -15.52
N ASP A 253 8.81 -0.47 -16.11
CA ASP A 253 8.37 0.86 -16.54
C ASP A 253 7.81 1.65 -15.34
N ILE A 254 8.65 2.48 -14.73
CA ILE A 254 8.27 3.34 -13.58
C ILE A 254 7.16 4.34 -13.95
N SER A 255 6.95 4.66 -15.23
CA SER A 255 5.88 5.59 -15.64
C SER A 255 4.47 5.05 -15.37
N MET A 256 4.36 3.73 -15.16
CA MET A 256 3.13 3.03 -14.81
C MET A 256 2.79 3.10 -13.32
N ALA A 257 3.65 3.70 -12.50
CA ALA A 257 3.42 3.89 -11.07
C ALA A 257 2.08 4.62 -10.83
N LYS A 258 1.24 4.04 -9.99
CA LYS A 258 0.01 4.70 -9.56
C LYS A 258 0.32 5.77 -8.50
N PRO A 259 -0.47 6.86 -8.45
CA PRO A 259 -0.34 7.84 -7.38
C PRO A 259 -0.48 7.19 -6.00
N TRP A 260 0.33 7.65 -5.07
CA TRP A 260 0.34 7.26 -3.68
C TRP A 260 0.89 8.45 -2.91
N ASP A 261 0.16 8.96 -1.92
CA ASP A 261 0.46 10.24 -1.27
C ASP A 261 0.66 10.12 0.25
N TRP A 262 0.50 8.92 0.81
CA TRP A 262 0.81 8.64 2.22
C TRP A 262 2.26 9.03 2.56
N GLY A 263 2.44 9.83 3.61
CA GLY A 263 3.75 10.33 4.04
C GLY A 263 4.45 11.28 3.06
N ARG A 264 3.87 11.61 1.90
CA ARG A 264 4.54 12.43 0.88
C ARG A 264 4.94 13.79 1.45
N GLY A 265 6.22 14.10 1.42
CA GLY A 265 6.75 15.39 1.86
C GLY A 265 6.77 15.64 3.37
N GLN A 266 6.55 14.62 4.20
CA GLN A 266 6.51 14.77 5.67
C GLN A 266 7.89 14.87 6.34
N GLY A 267 8.98 14.71 5.58
CA GLY A 267 10.36 14.83 6.06
C GLY A 267 10.87 13.59 6.78
N CYS A 268 12.10 13.66 7.29
CA CYS A 268 12.75 12.56 8.01
C CYS A 268 12.07 12.19 9.33
N GLU A 269 11.43 13.17 9.96
CA GLU A 269 10.71 13.01 11.22
C GLU A 269 9.61 11.95 11.11
N PHE A 270 8.90 11.91 9.97
CA PHE A 270 7.88 10.90 9.69
C PHE A 270 8.43 9.47 9.71
N ILE A 271 9.68 9.29 9.28
CA ILE A 271 10.30 7.98 9.19
C ILE A 271 10.98 7.60 10.51
N PHE A 272 11.77 8.50 11.08
CA PHE A 272 12.65 8.17 12.19
C PHE A 272 11.99 8.25 13.56
N LYS A 273 11.02 9.15 13.77
CA LYS A 273 10.35 9.33 15.06
C LYS A 273 9.12 8.43 15.20
N SER A 274 8.69 8.26 16.44
CA SER A 274 7.38 7.68 16.72
C SER A 274 6.26 8.57 16.16
N CYS A 275 5.09 7.99 15.87
CA CYS A 275 3.93 8.78 15.49
C CYS A 275 3.45 9.68 16.62
N GLY A 276 3.61 9.29 17.90
CA GLY A 276 3.31 10.15 19.05
C GLY A 276 4.13 11.43 19.06
N GLU A 277 5.44 11.35 18.86
CA GLU A 277 6.29 12.54 18.70
C GLU A 277 5.92 13.35 17.46
N PHE A 278 5.64 12.67 16.35
CA PHE A 278 5.23 13.33 15.12
C PHE A 278 3.96 14.17 15.35
N ILE A 279 2.93 13.61 15.98
CA ILE A 279 1.68 14.31 16.35
C ILE A 279 1.97 15.53 17.22
N LYS A 280 2.86 15.41 18.22
CA LYS A 280 3.23 16.56 19.07
C LYS A 280 3.95 17.66 18.29
N SER A 281 4.72 17.29 17.28
CA SER A 281 5.48 18.23 16.44
C SER A 281 4.66 18.87 15.31
N GLN A 282 3.63 18.17 14.83
CA GLN A 282 2.83 18.53 13.65
C GLN A 282 1.36 18.60 14.05
N ARG A 283 0.80 19.81 14.11
CA ARG A 283 -0.61 20.04 14.44
C ARG A 283 -1.53 19.81 13.22
N THR A 284 -1.40 18.67 12.57
CA THR A 284 -2.22 18.29 11.41
C THR A 284 -2.87 16.93 11.64
N LEU A 285 -4.11 16.75 11.19
CA LEU A 285 -4.88 15.48 11.31
C LEU A 285 -4.34 14.32 10.46
N SER A 286 -3.22 14.52 9.78
CA SER A 286 -2.62 13.58 8.85
C SER A 286 -1.10 13.81 8.79
N PRO A 287 -0.27 12.77 8.59
CA PRO A 287 -0.63 11.34 8.44
C PRO A 287 -1.28 10.70 9.67
N TRP A 288 -0.92 11.16 10.87
CA TRP A 288 -1.42 10.61 12.14
C TRP A 288 -2.47 11.53 12.77
N CYS A 289 -3.42 10.96 13.52
CA CYS A 289 -4.52 11.69 14.17
C CYS A 289 -4.61 11.37 15.66
N ASP A 290 -5.13 12.29 16.46
CA ASP A 290 -5.30 12.18 17.92
C ASP A 290 -6.76 12.30 18.37
N GLU A 291 -7.70 12.34 17.42
CA GLU A 291 -9.13 12.35 17.68
C GLU A 291 -9.62 10.94 18.02
N LEU A 292 -10.46 10.80 19.05
CA LEU A 292 -11.08 9.51 19.37
C LEU A 292 -11.99 9.05 18.23
N ASN A 293 -12.06 7.75 18.01
CA ASN A 293 -12.96 7.13 17.04
C ASN A 293 -14.43 7.43 17.41
N ASP A 294 -15.00 8.43 16.75
CA ASP A 294 -16.36 8.89 16.90
C ASP A 294 -16.97 9.14 15.52
N ALA A 295 -18.18 8.61 15.30
CA ALA A 295 -18.91 8.80 14.05
C ALA A 295 -19.31 10.26 13.78
N ASN A 296 -19.19 11.15 14.77
CA ASN A 296 -19.38 12.58 14.60
C ASN A 296 -18.13 13.31 14.07
N PHE A 297 -16.94 12.69 14.15
CA PHE A 297 -15.67 13.28 13.69
C PHE A 297 -15.20 12.60 12.40
N VAL A 298 -15.96 12.83 11.32
CA VAL A 298 -15.63 12.32 9.99
C VAL A 298 -15.03 13.44 9.15
N HIS A 299 -13.85 13.18 8.57
CA HIS A 299 -13.11 14.15 7.76
C HIS A 299 -12.72 13.59 6.41
N CYS A 300 -12.54 14.46 5.42
CA CYS A 300 -11.77 14.07 4.24
C CYS A 300 -10.34 13.71 4.61
N ILE A 301 -9.85 12.60 4.08
CA ILE A 301 -8.49 12.14 4.30
C ILE A 301 -7.56 12.97 3.38
N PRO A 302 -6.62 13.79 3.91
CA PRO A 302 -5.89 14.77 3.10
C PRO A 302 -5.10 14.24 1.89
N HIS A 303 -4.81 12.94 1.84
CA HIS A 303 -3.98 12.28 0.83
C HIS A 303 -4.69 11.07 0.17
N VAL A 304 -5.98 10.86 0.46
CA VAL A 304 -6.80 9.83 -0.18
C VAL A 304 -8.10 10.46 -0.63
N ASN A 305 -8.59 10.11 -1.82
CA ASN A 305 -9.88 10.60 -2.31
C ASN A 305 -11.07 9.92 -1.62
N ALA A 306 -11.12 9.99 -0.30
CA ALA A 306 -12.09 9.37 0.58
C ALA A 306 -12.25 10.19 1.86
N TYR A 307 -13.33 9.94 2.59
CA TYR A 307 -13.49 10.40 3.96
C TYR A 307 -13.34 9.26 4.96
N GLY A 308 -12.98 9.59 6.19
CA GLY A 308 -12.60 8.62 7.20
C GLY A 308 -12.78 9.13 8.61
N ILE A 309 -12.56 8.22 9.55
CA ILE A 309 -12.57 8.50 10.99
C ILE A 309 -11.21 8.09 11.53
N CYS A 310 -10.72 8.81 12.55
CA CYS A 310 -9.49 8.40 13.22
C CYS A 310 -9.68 7.01 13.86
N ASN A 311 -8.80 6.07 13.56
CA ASN A 311 -8.90 4.71 14.09
C ASN A 311 -8.38 4.55 15.54
N LEU A 312 -8.19 5.66 16.26
CA LEU A 312 -7.79 5.71 17.66
C LEU A 312 -8.93 5.24 18.56
N LYS A 313 -8.71 4.17 19.33
CA LYS A 313 -9.74 3.62 20.22
C LYS A 313 -9.16 3.05 21.51
N ASN A 314 -10.03 2.79 22.47
CA ASN A 314 -9.70 1.99 23.64
C ASN A 314 -9.57 0.51 23.25
N LEU A 315 -8.40 -0.07 23.48
CA LEU A 315 -8.07 -1.45 23.16
C LEU A 315 -8.31 -2.37 24.36
N SER A 316 -8.61 -3.63 24.06
CA SER A 316 -8.92 -4.64 25.09
C SER A 316 -7.73 -4.94 26.02
N LEU A 317 -6.50 -4.76 25.53
CA LEU A 317 -5.27 -4.99 26.27
C LEU A 317 -4.42 -3.70 26.28
N PRO A 318 -3.63 -3.47 27.34
CA PRO A 318 -2.65 -2.39 27.34
C PRO A 318 -1.59 -2.64 26.25
N LEU A 319 -1.13 -1.56 25.65
CA LEU A 319 -0.09 -1.53 24.64
C LEU A 319 1.29 -1.78 25.26
N ASN A 320 2.18 -2.35 24.45
CA ASN A 320 3.60 -2.41 24.78
C ASN A 320 4.17 -0.98 24.90
N PRO A 321 5.20 -0.75 25.72
CA PRO A 321 5.82 0.57 25.90
C PRO A 321 6.20 1.31 24.60
N GLU A 322 6.57 0.56 23.56
CA GLU A 322 6.94 1.07 22.23
C GLU A 322 5.75 1.62 21.42
N HIS A 323 4.53 1.26 21.80
CA HIS A 323 3.28 1.61 21.12
C HIS A 323 2.42 2.61 21.93
N ILE A 324 2.93 3.12 23.06
CA ILE A 324 2.22 4.14 23.86
C ILE A 324 2.54 5.53 23.31
N HIS A 325 1.66 6.05 22.47
CA HIS A 325 1.88 7.28 21.70
C HIS A 325 1.45 8.58 22.41
N PHE A 326 0.57 8.50 23.41
CA PHE A 326 -0.11 9.65 24.00
C PHE A 326 0.14 9.78 25.50
N ASP A 327 0.68 10.93 25.93
CA ASP A 327 0.78 11.34 27.34
C ASP A 327 -0.47 12.06 27.85
N SER A 328 -1.33 12.52 26.93
CA SER A 328 -2.65 13.07 27.23
C SER A 328 -3.59 12.88 26.03
N LEU A 329 -4.87 12.64 26.32
CA LEU A 329 -5.96 12.65 25.35
C LEU A 329 -7.16 13.36 25.98
N PRO A 330 -7.97 14.11 25.20
CA PRO A 330 -9.14 14.80 25.73
C PRO A 330 -10.10 13.84 26.45
N ASN A 331 -10.49 14.18 27.67
CA ASN A 331 -11.44 13.42 28.50
C ASN A 331 -11.01 11.99 28.87
N ILE A 332 -9.73 11.63 28.71
CA ILE A 332 -9.18 10.34 29.13
C ILE A 332 -8.23 10.54 30.31
N VAL A 333 -8.38 9.73 31.35
CA VAL A 333 -7.50 9.80 32.53
C VAL A 333 -6.15 9.10 32.28
N PRO A 334 -5.04 9.57 32.87
CA PRO A 334 -3.70 9.03 32.57
C PRO A 334 -3.54 7.52 32.77
N SER A 335 -4.24 6.92 33.74
CA SER A 335 -4.18 5.49 34.02
C SER A 335 -4.75 4.61 32.89
N GLU A 336 -5.55 5.18 31.99
CA GLU A 336 -6.17 4.45 30.88
C GLU A 336 -5.41 4.63 29.56
N LEU A 337 -4.52 5.63 29.44
CA LEU A 337 -3.83 5.99 28.20
C LEU A 337 -3.03 4.83 27.59
N SER A 338 -2.51 3.92 28.42
CA SER A 338 -1.79 2.73 27.93
C SER A 338 -2.65 1.79 27.09
N ARG A 339 -3.98 1.96 27.08
CA ARG A 339 -4.92 1.18 26.25
C ARG A 339 -5.39 1.94 25.01
N PHE A 340 -5.00 3.19 24.83
CA PHE A 340 -5.42 3.99 23.68
C PHE A 340 -4.34 3.99 22.59
N GLY A 341 -4.72 3.53 21.41
CA GLY A 341 -3.88 3.53 20.22
C GLY A 341 -4.70 3.28 18.96
N GLY A 342 -4.03 3.38 17.81
CA GLY A 342 -4.59 2.97 16.53
C GLY A 342 -4.98 1.48 16.55
N SER A 343 -6.09 1.17 15.89
CA SER A 343 -6.61 -0.21 15.85
C SER A 343 -5.83 -1.15 14.93
N ASP A 344 -4.99 -0.60 14.04
CA ASP A 344 -4.15 -1.37 13.11
C ASP A 344 -2.85 -1.76 13.82
N THR A 345 -2.70 -3.05 14.11
CA THR A 345 -1.53 -3.58 14.84
C THR A 345 -0.26 -3.46 14.04
N TYR A 346 -0.32 -3.63 12.70
CA TYR A 346 0.85 -3.55 11.84
C TYR A 346 1.35 -2.11 11.71
N ALA A 347 0.47 -1.12 11.88
CA ALA A 347 0.88 0.29 11.87
C ALA A 347 1.55 0.75 13.19
N ASP A 348 2.19 -0.15 13.95
CA ASP A 348 2.76 0.12 15.29
C ASP A 348 1.74 0.77 16.26
N HIS A 349 0.44 0.46 16.11
CA HIS A 349 -0.67 1.15 16.79
C HIS A 349 -0.68 2.69 16.60
N CYS A 350 -0.06 3.21 15.55
CA CYS A 350 -0.16 4.61 15.18
C CYS A 350 -1.56 4.91 14.64
N PRO A 351 -2.30 5.85 15.25
CA PRO A 351 -3.64 6.20 14.78
C PRO A 351 -3.61 7.07 13.53
N TYR A 352 -4.44 6.73 12.55
CA TYR A 352 -4.61 7.44 11.28
C TYR A 352 -6.09 7.49 10.88
N LEU A 353 -6.44 8.41 9.98
CA LEU A 353 -7.77 8.47 9.39
C LEU A 353 -8.00 7.27 8.47
N SER A 354 -8.85 6.33 8.87
CA SER A 354 -9.18 5.15 8.08
C SER A 354 -10.41 5.37 7.20
N ILE A 355 -10.37 4.82 5.99
CA ILE A 355 -11.51 4.83 5.06
C ILE A 355 -12.67 4.06 5.68
N ILE A 356 -13.89 4.59 5.57
CA ILE A 356 -15.11 3.88 5.99
C ILE A 356 -15.45 2.84 4.93
N THR A 357 -15.44 1.57 5.32
CA THR A 357 -15.63 0.43 4.41
C THR A 357 -17.10 0.10 4.15
N ASP A 358 -18.00 0.52 5.03
CA ASP A 358 -19.45 0.23 4.98
C ASP A 358 -20.27 1.48 5.32
N VAL A 359 -20.59 2.27 4.29
CA VAL A 359 -21.39 3.49 4.37
C VAL A 359 -22.86 3.13 4.16
N HIS A 360 -23.66 3.01 5.23
CA HIS A 360 -25.11 2.74 5.24
C HIS A 360 -25.59 1.40 4.64
N VAL A 361 -24.98 0.89 3.58
CA VAL A 361 -25.31 -0.35 2.87
C VAL A 361 -24.04 -1.18 2.73
N LYS A 362 -24.11 -2.49 3.04
CA LYS A 362 -23.03 -3.44 2.77
C LYS A 362 -22.62 -3.31 1.31
N SER A 363 -21.36 -2.94 1.04
CA SER A 363 -20.71 -2.70 -0.28
C SER A 363 -20.48 -1.24 -0.69
N LEU A 364 -21.06 -0.23 -0.03
CA LEU A 364 -20.71 1.18 -0.28
C LEU A 364 -19.53 1.58 0.61
N ASN A 365 -18.44 2.09 0.04
CA ASN A 365 -17.32 2.65 0.81
C ASN A 365 -17.27 4.18 0.69
N SER A 366 -16.44 4.85 1.49
CA SER A 366 -16.32 6.31 1.48
C SER A 366 -15.39 6.88 0.39
N HIS A 367 -14.84 6.05 -0.49
CA HIS A 367 -13.97 6.53 -1.56
C HIS A 367 -14.78 7.17 -2.69
N CYS A 368 -14.62 8.49 -2.84
CA CYS A 368 -15.38 9.30 -3.78
C CYS A 368 -15.14 8.91 -5.24
N GLY A 369 -13.96 8.36 -5.55
CA GLY A 369 -13.60 7.95 -6.91
C GLY A 369 -14.05 6.54 -7.31
N ASP A 370 -14.63 5.77 -6.41
CA ASP A 370 -14.97 4.37 -6.67
C ASP A 370 -16.29 4.28 -7.44
N THR A 371 -16.23 3.79 -8.68
CA THR A 371 -17.40 3.64 -9.54
C THR A 371 -18.32 2.51 -9.09
N ASN A 372 -17.86 1.60 -8.21
CA ASN A 372 -18.75 0.59 -7.63
C ASN A 372 -19.78 1.22 -6.70
N ASN A 373 -19.44 2.35 -6.07
CA ASN A 373 -20.36 3.10 -5.20
C ASN A 373 -21.53 3.72 -5.98
N GLU A 374 -21.36 4.01 -7.28
CA GLU A 374 -22.42 4.59 -8.13
C GLU A 374 -23.68 3.71 -8.18
N LYS A 375 -23.53 2.38 -8.03
CA LYS A 375 -24.65 1.42 -8.06
C LYS A 375 -25.63 1.57 -6.90
N TYR A 376 -25.19 2.18 -5.80
CA TYR A 376 -25.95 2.29 -4.55
C TYR A 376 -26.31 3.75 -4.23
N GLN A 377 -26.06 4.68 -5.16
CA GLN A 377 -26.35 6.09 -4.98
C GLN A 377 -27.84 6.38 -5.20
N TYR A 378 -28.49 7.05 -4.25
CA TYR A 378 -29.80 7.66 -4.46
C TYR A 378 -29.64 9.03 -5.13
N PRO A 379 -30.30 9.31 -6.26
CA PRO A 379 -30.22 10.61 -6.91
C PRO A 379 -30.96 11.66 -6.08
N SER A 380 -30.22 12.59 -5.48
CA SER A 380 -30.74 13.77 -4.81
C SER A 380 -29.71 14.90 -4.91
N ILE A 381 -30.17 16.15 -4.95
CA ILE A 381 -29.31 17.35 -4.94
C ILE A 381 -28.50 17.49 -3.64
N TYR A 382 -28.91 16.78 -2.59
CA TYR A 382 -28.24 16.72 -1.29
C TYR A 382 -27.41 15.44 -1.11
N SER A 383 -27.48 14.50 -2.06
CA SER A 383 -26.77 13.22 -1.93
C SER A 383 -25.34 13.31 -2.46
N PRO A 384 -24.38 12.65 -1.79
CA PRO A 384 -23.03 12.50 -2.29
C PRO A 384 -23.02 11.90 -3.70
N SER A 385 -22.15 12.43 -4.56
CA SER A 385 -21.88 11.89 -5.89
C SER A 385 -20.59 11.09 -5.87
N TYR A 386 -20.64 9.83 -6.26
CA TYR A 386 -19.47 8.98 -6.45
C TYR A 386 -19.12 8.87 -7.94
N GLY A 387 -17.85 8.64 -8.22
CA GLY A 387 -17.37 8.38 -9.57
C GLY A 387 -16.02 9.03 -9.88
N LYS A 388 -15.51 8.79 -11.09
CA LYS A 388 -14.12 9.19 -11.48
C LYS A 388 -13.82 10.70 -11.29
N LYS A 389 -14.84 11.54 -11.39
CA LYS A 389 -14.75 13.00 -11.26
C LYS A 389 -15.12 13.51 -9.86
N SER A 390 -15.54 12.63 -8.97
CA SER A 390 -15.96 13.02 -7.63
C SER A 390 -14.79 13.08 -6.67
N ARG A 391 -14.84 14.06 -5.78
CA ARG A 391 -13.80 14.35 -4.80
C ARG A 391 -14.40 14.59 -3.43
N CYS A 392 -13.63 14.30 -2.40
CA CYS A 392 -14.05 14.53 -1.02
C CYS A 392 -13.96 16.02 -0.67
N PHE A 393 -15.00 16.55 -0.04
CA PHE A 393 -15.00 17.88 0.56
C PHE A 393 -15.57 17.84 1.98
N ASN A 394 -14.92 18.57 2.89
CA ASN A 394 -15.53 19.00 4.14
C ASN A 394 -16.43 20.21 3.81
N TYR A 395 -17.64 20.22 4.33
CA TYR A 395 -18.61 21.29 4.10
C TYR A 395 -19.53 21.45 5.30
N GLY A 396 -20.31 22.51 5.35
CA GLY A 396 -21.15 22.75 6.50
C GLY A 396 -22.10 23.92 6.36
N THR A 397 -22.84 24.19 7.44
CA THR A 397 -23.75 25.32 7.56
C THR A 397 -23.54 26.00 8.90
N LYS A 398 -23.28 27.31 8.85
CA LYS A 398 -23.16 28.18 10.01
C LYS A 398 -24.47 28.90 10.26
N TYR A 399 -25.16 28.57 11.34
CA TYR A 399 -26.43 29.19 11.70
C TYR A 399 -26.22 30.45 12.56
N VAL A 400 -26.89 31.55 12.19
CA VAL A 400 -26.75 32.85 12.89
C VAL A 400 -27.37 32.80 14.29
N SER A 401 -28.45 32.02 14.47
CA SER A 401 -29.22 31.95 15.73
C SER A 401 -28.61 31.02 16.79
N GLU A 402 -27.89 29.96 16.40
CA GLU A 402 -27.53 28.88 17.34
C GLU A 402 -26.06 28.90 17.82
N LYS A 403 -25.22 29.83 17.32
CA LYS A 403 -23.74 29.77 17.49
C LYS A 403 -23.16 28.35 17.21
N ARG A 404 -23.86 27.56 16.40
CA ARG A 404 -23.53 26.17 16.10
C ARG A 404 -23.13 26.08 14.63
N ASP A 405 -21.97 25.49 14.41
CA ASP A 405 -21.42 25.20 13.09
C ASP A 405 -21.59 23.70 12.85
N TRP A 406 -22.36 23.34 11.83
CA TRP A 406 -22.56 21.95 11.46
C TRP A 406 -21.55 21.60 10.39
N ALA A 407 -20.63 20.68 10.68
CA ALA A 407 -19.67 20.17 9.73
C ALA A 407 -20.08 18.78 9.25
N PHE A 408 -19.93 18.56 7.95
CA PHE A 408 -20.23 17.34 7.23
C PHE A 408 -19.09 17.01 6.27
N VAL A 409 -19.13 15.80 5.75
CA VAL A 409 -18.20 15.33 4.72
C VAL A 409 -18.97 14.66 3.60
N GLY A 410 -18.53 14.84 2.37
CA GLY A 410 -19.23 14.29 1.22
C GLY A 410 -18.40 14.27 -0.05
N CYS A 411 -18.87 13.47 -1.00
CA CYS A 411 -18.29 13.38 -2.32
C CYS A 411 -19.06 14.28 -3.30
N PHE A 412 -18.37 15.14 -4.03
CA PHE A 412 -18.97 16.05 -5.00
C PHE A 412 -18.24 16.00 -6.34
N GLU A 413 -18.99 16.14 -7.45
CA GLU A 413 -18.40 16.16 -8.80
C GLU A 413 -17.56 17.42 -9.00
N VAL A 414 -16.41 17.26 -9.64
CA VAL A 414 -15.48 18.34 -9.95
C VAL A 414 -15.29 18.50 -11.46
N ARG A 415 -15.21 19.74 -11.93
CA ARG A 415 -14.78 20.09 -13.29
C ARG A 415 -13.53 20.95 -13.23
N CYS A 416 -12.47 20.49 -13.89
CA CYS A 416 -11.24 21.25 -14.05
C CYS A 416 -11.15 21.84 -15.47
N SER A 417 -10.59 23.03 -15.60
CA SER A 417 -10.36 23.71 -16.89
C SER A 417 -8.87 23.89 -17.19
N LEU A 418 -8.56 24.29 -18.43
CA LEU A 418 -7.21 24.69 -18.85
C LEU A 418 -6.77 26.05 -18.28
N GLU A 419 -7.72 26.87 -17.81
CA GLU A 419 -7.49 28.20 -17.23
C GLU A 419 -7.23 28.16 -15.71
N PHE A 420 -6.84 26.98 -15.18
CA PHE A 420 -6.63 26.78 -13.74
C PHE A 420 -7.88 27.00 -12.86
N LYS A 421 -9.08 26.97 -13.45
CA LYS A 421 -10.35 27.01 -12.71
C LYS A 421 -10.81 25.59 -12.38
N HIS A 422 -11.32 25.39 -11.17
CA HIS A 422 -11.98 24.17 -10.76
C HIS A 422 -13.34 24.48 -10.14
N LEU A 423 -14.37 23.81 -10.64
CA LEU A 423 -15.74 23.95 -10.17
C LEU A 423 -16.16 22.70 -9.40
N VAL A 424 -16.91 22.90 -8.33
CA VAL A 424 -17.56 21.85 -7.54
C VAL A 424 -19.07 21.94 -7.74
N TYR A 425 -19.74 20.80 -7.92
CA TYR A 425 -21.20 20.75 -7.96
C TYR A 425 -21.75 20.60 -6.55
N PHE A 426 -22.31 21.68 -6.00
CA PHE A 426 -22.76 21.76 -4.62
C PHE A 426 -24.14 22.43 -4.55
N ARG A 427 -25.09 21.79 -3.85
CA ARG A 427 -26.49 22.24 -3.72
C ARG A 427 -27.17 22.60 -5.04
N GLY A 428 -26.97 21.77 -6.07
CA GLY A 428 -27.61 21.92 -7.37
C GLY A 428 -26.93 22.90 -8.33
N GLU A 429 -25.85 23.59 -7.91
CA GLU A 429 -25.16 24.57 -8.74
C GLU A 429 -23.65 24.27 -8.86
N TRP A 430 -23.07 24.64 -9.99
CA TRP A 430 -21.62 24.64 -10.16
C TRP A 430 -21.03 25.91 -9.54
N ARG A 431 -20.15 25.74 -8.57
CA ARG A 431 -19.47 26.82 -7.86
C ARG A 431 -17.99 26.78 -8.16
N GLU A 432 -17.38 27.92 -8.47
CA GLU A 432 -15.94 28.02 -8.69
C GLU A 432 -15.22 28.12 -7.35
N CYS A 433 -14.33 27.17 -7.08
CA CYS A 433 -13.50 27.20 -5.88
C CYS A 433 -12.32 28.17 -6.04
N PRO A 434 -11.89 28.85 -4.94
CA PRO A 434 -10.67 29.65 -4.95
C PRO A 434 -9.47 28.82 -5.40
N ARG A 435 -8.66 29.37 -6.31
CA ARG A 435 -7.52 28.65 -6.91
C ARG A 435 -6.53 28.12 -5.86
N ASP A 436 -6.25 28.93 -4.85
CA ASP A 436 -5.32 28.61 -3.76
C ASP A 436 -6.00 27.89 -2.58
N GLY A 437 -7.22 27.38 -2.79
CA GLY A 437 -8.01 26.69 -1.78
C GLY A 437 -8.56 27.64 -0.71
N GLY A 438 -9.17 27.05 0.32
CA GLY A 438 -9.77 27.78 1.44
C GLY A 438 -11.28 27.56 1.53
N ILE A 439 -11.92 28.31 2.42
CA ILE A 439 -13.35 28.19 2.67
C ILE A 439 -14.11 29.09 1.70
N MET A 440 -15.02 28.51 0.94
CA MET A 440 -15.99 29.24 0.12
C MET A 440 -17.31 29.32 0.88
N GLU A 441 -17.68 30.52 1.34
CA GLU A 441 -19.01 30.77 1.94
C GLU A 441 -20.07 30.98 0.83
N ILE A 442 -21.25 30.39 1.02
CA ILE A 442 -22.40 30.49 0.13
C ILE A 442 -23.57 31.05 0.94
N ALA A 443 -24.10 32.19 0.51
CA ALA A 443 -25.23 32.82 1.16
C ALA A 443 -26.51 32.04 0.82
N GLU A 444 -27.16 31.45 1.83
CA GLU A 444 -28.44 30.76 1.64
C GLU A 444 -29.65 31.57 2.10
N ASP A 445 -29.55 32.41 3.14
CA ASP A 445 -30.53 33.43 3.54
C ASP A 445 -30.06 34.12 4.87
N ILE A 446 -30.93 34.89 5.55
CA ILE A 446 -30.65 35.57 6.83
C ILE A 446 -30.37 34.59 7.99
N THR A 447 -30.79 33.33 7.85
CA THR A 447 -30.79 32.31 8.93
C THR A 447 -29.50 31.46 8.97
N GLY A 448 -28.80 31.29 7.85
CA GLY A 448 -27.60 30.45 7.79
C GLY A 448 -26.72 30.72 6.56
N ARG A 449 -25.43 30.45 6.70
CA ARG A 449 -24.45 30.50 5.61
C ARG A 449 -23.79 29.14 5.46
N ASP A 450 -23.87 28.59 4.27
CA ASP A 450 -23.14 27.39 3.93
C ASP A 450 -21.67 27.69 3.70
N TRP A 451 -20.86 26.67 3.87
CA TRP A 451 -19.47 26.73 3.52
C TRP A 451 -18.99 25.39 2.95
N ILE A 452 -18.00 25.44 2.08
CA ILE A 452 -17.30 24.26 1.56
C ILE A 452 -15.80 24.54 1.57
N GLN A 453 -15.02 23.59 2.07
CA GLN A 453 -13.56 23.67 2.10
C GLN A 453 -13.01 23.23 0.74
N CYS A 454 -12.66 24.20 -0.09
CA CYS A 454 -12.05 23.97 -1.39
C CYS A 454 -10.57 23.61 -1.24
N PRO A 455 -10.10 22.51 -1.87
CA PRO A 455 -8.68 22.22 -1.98
C PRO A 455 -8.01 23.19 -2.97
N ARG A 456 -6.66 23.22 -2.99
CA ARG A 456 -5.96 23.98 -4.04
C ARG A 456 -6.19 23.30 -5.38
N PHE A 457 -6.18 24.09 -6.45
CA PHE A 457 -6.34 23.55 -7.81
C PHE A 457 -5.38 22.38 -8.09
N HIS A 458 -4.12 22.48 -7.66
CA HIS A 458 -3.10 21.46 -7.94
C HIS A 458 -3.23 20.18 -7.11
N ASP A 459 -3.96 20.24 -5.99
CA ASP A 459 -4.26 19.05 -5.19
C ASP A 459 -5.36 18.20 -5.86
N LEU A 460 -6.16 18.82 -6.73
CA LEU A 460 -7.36 18.23 -7.33
C LEU A 460 -7.23 17.95 -8.84
N CYS A 461 -6.60 18.89 -9.56
CA CYS A 461 -6.62 19.04 -11.00
C CYS A 461 -5.20 19.14 -11.58
N SER A 462 -5.04 18.71 -12.84
CA SER A 462 -3.78 18.82 -13.57
C SER A 462 -4.02 19.27 -15.01
N VAL A 463 -3.55 20.47 -15.36
CA VAL A 463 -3.64 21.00 -16.74
C VAL A 463 -2.97 20.06 -17.74
N LYS A 464 -1.84 19.46 -17.37
CA LYS A 464 -1.15 18.46 -18.19
C LYS A 464 -2.07 17.27 -18.52
N LYS A 465 -2.69 16.66 -17.49
CA LYS A 465 -3.64 15.55 -17.69
C LYS A 465 -4.86 15.95 -18.52
N ILE A 466 -5.32 17.19 -18.40
CA ILE A 466 -6.44 17.70 -19.21
C ILE A 466 -6.03 17.80 -20.68
N ARG A 467 -4.85 18.36 -20.98
CA ARG A 467 -4.32 18.46 -22.36
C ARG A 467 -4.15 17.09 -22.99
N GLU A 468 -3.48 16.17 -22.30
CA GLU A 468 -3.27 14.79 -22.77
C GLU A 468 -4.60 14.08 -23.08
N ARG A 469 -5.63 14.31 -22.25
CA ARG A 469 -6.97 13.74 -22.50
C ARG A 469 -7.65 14.36 -23.72
N ASN A 470 -7.51 15.67 -23.93
CA ASN A 470 -8.08 16.34 -25.09
C ASN A 470 -7.41 15.86 -26.39
N GLU A 471 -6.09 15.76 -26.40
CA GLU A 471 -5.33 15.24 -27.54
C GLU A 471 -5.71 13.79 -27.88
N ARG A 472 -5.93 12.93 -26.87
CA ARG A 472 -6.42 11.55 -27.09
C ARG A 472 -7.80 11.54 -27.74
N ARG A 473 -8.72 12.37 -27.26
CA ARG A 473 -10.08 12.48 -27.82
C ARG A 473 -10.08 12.98 -29.25
N GLU A 474 -9.24 13.96 -29.57
CA GLU A 474 -9.09 14.46 -30.94
C GLU A 474 -8.55 13.36 -31.86
N LYS A 475 -7.56 12.58 -31.42
CA LYS A 475 -7.04 11.42 -32.16
C LYS A 475 -8.12 10.37 -32.40
N GLU A 476 -8.89 10.02 -31.38
CA GLU A 476 -10.01 9.06 -31.48
C GLU A 476 -11.09 9.56 -32.45
N GLN A 477 -11.47 10.85 -32.38
CA GLN A 477 -12.45 11.44 -33.29
C GLN A 477 -11.95 11.46 -34.74
N ASN A 478 -10.67 11.78 -34.97
CA ASN A 478 -10.08 11.76 -36.30
C ASN A 478 -10.00 10.34 -36.88
N LEU A 479 -9.74 9.32 -36.05
CA LEU A 479 -9.76 7.91 -36.47
C LEU A 479 -11.17 7.46 -36.86
N ILE A 480 -12.19 7.86 -36.10
CA ILE A 480 -13.60 7.57 -36.40
C ILE A 480 -14.06 8.32 -37.66
N ALA A 481 -13.58 9.54 -37.90
CA ALA A 481 -13.90 10.30 -39.10
C ALA A 481 -13.21 9.77 -40.38
N GLN A 482 -12.17 8.93 -40.22
CA GLN A 482 -11.43 8.30 -41.32
C GLN A 482 -11.88 6.85 -41.61
N SER A 483 -12.76 6.27 -40.77
CA SER A 483 -13.42 4.97 -40.98
C SER A 483 -14.82 5.16 -41.52
#